data_AF-A0A843JJ35-F1
#
_entry.id   AF-A0A843JJ35-F1
#
_cell.length_a   1.000
_cell.length_b   1.000
_cell.length_c   1.000
_cell.angle_alpha   90.00
_cell.angle_beta   90.00
_cell.angle_gamma   90.00
#
_symmetry.space_group_name_H-M   'P 1'
#
loop_
_entity.id
_entity.type
_entity.pdbx_description
1 polymer ?
#
loop_
_entity_poly.entity_id
_entity_poly.type
_entity_poly.pdbx_seq_one_letter_code
_entity_poly.pdbx_strand_id
1 'polypeptide(L)'
;MNTADFVTVTTDYIRNFYHKHYGVPLENIIAVPNLLPKWWFGDKYDVDKKIEQYKKFKAKPRIGIVSSLSHYNIDNVMEDKDGNASRKKKKPDGTEVWVNEKGKEVPEEDLHKITDDFDDIVDCVRSTVNDFQWVMFGYCPPQIKDLVDQKKVEFHGGVPLLNYAMVFN
;
A
#
# COMPACT_ATOMS: atom_id res chain seq x y z
N MET A 1 -1.06 -1.97 27.68
CA MET A 1 -0.45 -3.25 27.28
C MET A 1 -0.42 -4.28 28.40
N ASN A 2 -0.68 -3.90 29.65
CA ASN A 2 -0.70 -4.79 30.82
C ASN A 2 -1.95 -5.71 30.92
N THR A 3 -2.63 -5.93 29.79
CA THR A 3 -3.86 -6.74 29.70
C THR A 3 -3.65 -8.06 28.97
N ALA A 4 -2.44 -8.28 28.43
CA ALA A 4 -2.10 -9.50 27.70
C ALA A 4 -0.98 -10.23 28.44
N ASP A 5 -1.15 -11.54 28.64
CA ASP A 5 -0.14 -12.40 29.27
C ASP A 5 1.05 -12.65 28.33
N PHE A 6 0.78 -12.74 27.02
CA PHE A 6 1.77 -12.90 25.97
C PHE A 6 1.53 -11.93 24.81
N VAL A 7 2.61 -11.52 24.18
CA VAL A 7 2.61 -10.69 22.97
C VAL A 7 3.37 -11.44 21.88
N THR A 8 2.75 -11.63 20.73
CA THR A 8 3.46 -12.16 19.55
C THR A 8 3.90 -11.01 18.65
N VAL A 9 5.13 -11.09 18.16
CA VAL A 9 5.74 -10.09 17.27
C VAL A 9 6.46 -10.79 16.12
N THR A 10 6.78 -10.06 15.07
CA THR A 10 7.36 -10.66 13.85
C THR A 10 8.88 -10.80 13.87
N THR A 11 9.56 -10.08 14.78
CA THR A 11 11.03 -10.03 14.84
C THR A 11 11.53 -9.82 16.27
N ASP A 12 12.77 -10.23 16.54
CA ASP A 12 13.44 -9.93 17.81
C ASP A 12 13.70 -8.43 18.00
N TYR A 13 13.79 -7.66 16.91
CA TYR A 13 13.89 -6.21 17.01
C TYR A 13 12.66 -5.61 17.68
N ILE A 14 11.46 -5.97 17.20
CA ILE A 14 10.20 -5.50 17.77
C ILE A 14 10.06 -6.03 19.20
N ARG A 15 10.47 -7.28 19.47
CA ARG A 15 10.50 -7.82 20.83
C ARG A 15 11.28 -6.94 21.80
N ASN A 16 12.50 -6.57 21.43
CA ASN A 16 13.35 -5.71 22.26
C ASN A 16 12.79 -4.29 22.37
N PHE A 17 12.17 -3.77 21.30
CA PHE A 17 11.50 -2.47 21.31
C PHE A 17 10.37 -2.44 22.34
N TYR A 18 9.51 -3.47 22.35
CA TYR A 18 8.39 -3.55 23.29
C TYR A 18 8.83 -3.69 24.74
N HIS A 19 9.87 -4.48 24.99
CA HIS A 19 10.49 -4.56 26.30
C HIS A 19 11.03 -3.19 26.77
N LYS A 20 11.82 -2.53 25.92
CA LYS A 20 12.47 -1.26 26.23
C LYS A 20 11.50 -0.11 26.47
N HIS A 21 10.44 -0.01 25.65
CA HIS A 21 9.56 1.15 25.64
C HIS A 21 8.26 0.96 26.42
N TYR A 22 7.79 -0.28 26.59
CA TYR A 22 6.54 -0.58 27.28
C TYR A 22 6.72 -1.48 28.51
N GLY A 23 7.96 -1.87 28.86
CA GLY A 23 8.26 -2.63 30.07
C GLY A 23 7.72 -4.06 30.06
N VAL A 24 7.37 -4.60 28.90
CA VAL A 24 6.86 -5.98 28.78
C VAL A 24 8.02 -6.96 29.02
N PRO A 25 7.89 -7.94 29.92
CA PRO A 25 8.95 -8.93 30.16
C PRO A 25 9.31 -9.70 28.88
N LEU A 26 10.60 -9.95 28.65
CA LEU A 26 11.09 -10.57 27.41
C LEU A 26 10.57 -12.00 27.22
N GLU A 27 10.32 -12.70 28.32
CA GLU A 27 9.72 -14.04 28.39
C GLU A 27 8.24 -14.04 27.95
N ASN A 28 7.56 -12.89 28.05
CA ASN A 28 6.18 -12.73 27.64
C ASN A 28 6.05 -12.25 26.19
N ILE A 29 7.16 -12.07 25.47
CA ILE A 29 7.15 -11.66 24.07
C ILE A 29 7.76 -12.76 23.20
N ILE A 30 6.93 -13.31 22.30
CA ILE A 30 7.31 -14.40 21.41
C ILE A 30 7.49 -13.84 20.00
N ALA A 31 8.73 -13.89 19.50
CA ALA A 31 9.01 -13.56 18.11
C ALA A 31 8.65 -14.78 17.23
N VAL A 32 7.59 -14.63 16.43
CA VAL A 32 7.19 -15.61 15.42
C VAL A 32 7.49 -15.00 14.05
N PRO A 33 8.41 -15.58 13.26
CA PRO A 33 8.75 -15.01 11.97
C PRO A 33 7.52 -14.98 11.04
N ASN A 34 7.35 -13.87 10.33
CA ASN A 34 6.24 -13.68 9.41
C ASN A 34 6.49 -14.46 8.11
N LEU A 35 6.26 -15.78 8.16
CA LEU A 35 6.41 -16.68 7.03
C LEU A 35 5.04 -16.98 6.40
N LEU A 36 5.00 -17.03 5.07
CA LEU A 36 3.82 -17.50 4.37
C LEU A 36 3.56 -18.97 4.71
N PRO A 37 2.34 -19.35 5.10
CA PRO A 37 2.00 -20.74 5.35
C PRO A 37 2.31 -21.64 4.15
N LYS A 38 2.93 -22.79 4.40
CA LYS A 38 3.29 -23.75 3.35
C LYS A 38 2.08 -24.18 2.52
N TRP A 39 0.93 -24.42 3.15
CA TRP A 39 -0.29 -24.81 2.44
C TRP A 39 -0.83 -23.72 1.50
N TRP A 40 -0.38 -22.47 1.65
CA TRP A 40 -0.79 -21.35 0.82
C TRP A 40 0.15 -21.14 -0.38
N PHE A 41 1.47 -21.16 -0.16
CA PHE A 41 2.48 -20.83 -1.18
C PHE A 41 3.61 -21.84 -1.37
N GLY A 42 3.71 -22.85 -0.51
CA GLY A 42 4.89 -23.72 -0.40
C GLY A 42 5.25 -24.48 -1.67
N ASP A 43 4.26 -24.89 -2.45
CA ASP A 43 4.45 -25.71 -3.66
C ASP A 43 4.17 -24.93 -4.96
N LYS A 44 4.08 -23.60 -4.87
CA LYS A 44 3.76 -22.72 -6.02
C LYS A 44 5.00 -22.20 -6.75
N TYR A 45 6.19 -22.36 -6.17
CA TYR A 45 7.42 -21.92 -6.79
C TYR A 45 7.93 -22.97 -7.80
N ASP A 46 8.02 -22.57 -9.06
CA ASP A 46 8.48 -23.40 -10.17
C ASP A 46 9.67 -22.70 -10.86
N VAL A 47 10.86 -23.28 -10.70
CA VAL A 47 12.11 -22.71 -11.23
C VAL A 47 12.12 -22.68 -12.75
N ASP A 48 11.66 -23.74 -13.40
CA ASP A 48 11.67 -23.86 -14.86
C ASP A 48 10.75 -22.82 -15.49
N LYS A 49 9.55 -22.66 -14.92
CA LYS A 49 8.61 -21.59 -15.31
C LYS A 49 9.22 -20.21 -15.13
N LYS A 50 9.98 -19.96 -14.05
CA LYS A 50 10.64 -18.66 -13.84
C LYS A 50 11.77 -18.40 -14.83
N ILE A 51 12.57 -19.42 -15.16
CA ILE A 51 13.61 -19.30 -16.18
C ILE A 51 12.99 -19.04 -17.56
N GLU A 52 11.90 -19.73 -17.90
CA GLU A 52 11.18 -19.50 -19.16
C GLU A 52 10.62 -18.08 -19.23
N GLN A 53 9.92 -17.63 -18.17
CA GLN A 53 9.38 -16.27 -18.08
C GLN A 53 10.50 -15.22 -18.21
N TYR A 54 11.63 -15.41 -17.54
CA TYR A 54 12.77 -14.52 -17.66
C TYR A 54 13.28 -14.47 -19.11
N LYS A 55 13.54 -15.62 -19.75
CA LYS A 55 14.01 -15.68 -21.14
C LYS A 55 13.03 -14.99 -22.10
N LYS A 56 11.73 -15.15 -21.89
CA LYS A 56 10.66 -14.56 -22.69
C LYS A 56 10.55 -13.05 -22.52
N PHE A 57 10.67 -12.55 -21.29
CA PHE A 57 10.41 -11.13 -20.96
C PHE A 57 11.66 -10.30 -20.71
N LYS A 58 12.88 -10.85 -20.86
CA LYS A 58 14.14 -10.14 -20.61
C LYS A 58 14.32 -8.83 -21.40
N ALA A 59 13.69 -8.70 -22.56
CA ALA A 59 13.78 -7.50 -23.40
C ALA A 59 13.00 -6.31 -22.82
N LYS A 60 11.95 -6.58 -22.05
CA LYS A 60 11.14 -5.58 -21.33
C LYS A 60 10.89 -6.10 -19.92
N PRO A 61 11.84 -5.89 -18.98
CA PRO A 61 11.72 -6.39 -17.62
C PRO A 61 10.43 -5.92 -16.94
N ARG A 62 9.92 -6.75 -16.03
CA ARG A 62 8.64 -6.54 -15.36
C ARG A 62 8.91 -6.05 -13.94
N ILE A 63 8.35 -4.89 -13.58
CA ILE A 63 8.47 -4.32 -12.23
C ILE A 63 7.10 -4.32 -11.59
N GLY A 64 6.98 -5.03 -10.46
CA GLY A 64 5.74 -5.17 -9.71
C GLY A 64 5.70 -4.22 -8.51
N ILE A 65 4.61 -3.49 -8.36
CA ILE A 65 4.29 -2.72 -7.14
C ILE A 65 3.09 -3.40 -6.48
N VAL A 66 3.27 -3.79 -5.22
CA VAL A 66 2.23 -4.44 -4.41
C VAL A 66 1.78 -3.44 -3.36
N SER A 67 0.53 -2.99 -3.45
CA SER A 67 0.02 -1.96 -2.57
C SER A 67 -1.49 -2.11 -2.35
N SER A 68 -1.92 -1.74 -1.14
CA SER A 68 -3.32 -1.69 -0.75
C SER A 68 -3.86 -0.26 -0.87
N LEU A 69 -5.17 -0.12 -0.66
CA LEU A 69 -5.87 1.17 -0.69
C LEU A 69 -5.22 2.24 0.22
N SER A 70 -4.65 1.84 1.36
CA SER A 70 -4.18 2.76 2.41
C SER A 70 -2.94 3.56 2.03
N HIS A 71 -2.23 3.18 0.97
CA HIS A 71 -1.03 3.87 0.50
C HIS A 71 -1.34 5.08 -0.40
N TYR A 72 -2.61 5.30 -0.76
CA TYR A 72 -3.02 6.32 -1.70
C TYR A 72 -4.00 7.31 -1.06
N ASN A 73 -3.86 8.59 -1.39
CA ASN A 73 -4.77 9.63 -0.93
C ASN A 73 -6.07 9.66 -1.77
N ILE A 74 -6.88 8.61 -1.67
CA ILE A 74 -8.08 8.43 -2.51
C ILE A 74 -9.22 9.38 -2.16
N ASP A 75 -9.33 9.73 -0.88
CA ASP A 75 -10.34 10.66 -0.38
C ASP A 75 -10.00 12.13 -0.72
N ASN A 76 -8.89 12.39 -1.43
CA ASN A 76 -8.35 13.72 -1.70
C ASN A 76 -8.29 14.56 -0.43
N VAL A 77 -7.82 13.95 0.65
CA VAL A 77 -7.60 14.63 1.92
C VAL A 77 -6.50 15.66 1.71
N MET A 78 -6.76 16.87 2.14
CA MET A 78 -5.79 17.95 2.13
C MET A 78 -5.36 18.23 3.57
N GLU A 79 -4.24 18.89 3.75
CA GLU A 79 -3.78 19.33 5.06
C GLU A 79 -3.93 20.86 5.15
N ASP A 80 -4.40 21.37 6.30
CA ASP A 80 -4.47 22.80 6.56
C ASP A 80 -3.12 23.34 7.07
N LYS A 81 -2.97 24.68 7.14
CA LYS A 81 -1.77 25.33 7.68
C LYS A 81 -1.37 24.88 9.09
N ASP A 82 -2.31 24.36 9.86
CA ASP A 82 -2.12 23.90 11.22
C ASP A 82 -1.81 22.39 11.28
N GLY A 83 -1.64 21.72 10.14
CA GLY A 83 -1.33 20.29 10.03
C GLY A 83 -2.53 19.36 10.25
N ASN A 84 -3.77 19.88 10.23
CA ASN A 84 -4.97 19.05 10.40
C ASN A 84 -5.49 18.57 9.05
N ALA A 85 -5.94 17.33 9.00
CA ALA A 85 -6.57 16.80 7.81
C ALA A 85 -7.90 17.52 7.52
N SER A 86 -8.13 17.84 6.26
CA SER A 86 -9.31 18.54 5.75
C SER A 86 -9.95 17.73 4.64
N ARG A 87 -11.28 17.59 4.73
CA ARG A 87 -12.08 16.81 3.78
C ARG A 87 -13.21 17.66 3.22
N LYS A 88 -13.55 17.44 1.96
CA LYS A 88 -14.70 18.09 1.35
C LYS A 88 -16.00 17.52 1.91
N LYS A 89 -16.89 18.39 2.38
CA LYS A 89 -18.24 18.03 2.83
C LYS A 89 -19.27 18.83 2.06
N LYS A 90 -20.35 18.15 1.68
CA LYS A 90 -21.51 18.77 1.07
C LYS A 90 -22.50 19.19 2.15
N LYS A 91 -22.83 20.48 2.19
CA LYS A 91 -23.84 21.04 3.09
C LYS A 91 -25.27 20.68 2.60
N PRO A 92 -26.29 20.79 3.47
CA PRO A 92 -27.69 20.54 3.10
C PRO A 92 -28.21 21.44 1.96
N ASP A 93 -27.62 22.61 1.78
CA ASP A 93 -27.91 23.57 0.71
C ASP A 93 -27.27 23.19 -0.65
N GLY A 94 -26.46 22.12 -0.68
CA GLY A 94 -25.73 21.67 -1.86
C GLY A 94 -24.35 22.27 -2.04
N THR A 95 -23.94 23.24 -1.21
CA THR A 95 -22.63 23.88 -1.26
C THR A 95 -21.55 22.94 -0.74
N GLU A 96 -20.39 22.90 -1.39
CA GLU A 96 -19.24 22.12 -0.93
C GLU A 96 -18.28 23.03 -0.14
N VAL A 97 -17.89 22.58 1.05
CA VAL A 97 -16.90 23.26 1.89
C VAL A 97 -15.83 22.28 2.35
N TRP A 98 -14.62 22.78 2.58
CA TRP A 98 -13.58 22.01 3.24
C TRP A 98 -13.73 22.14 4.75
N VAL A 99 -13.74 21.00 5.43
CA VAL A 99 -13.88 20.94 6.88
C VAL A 99 -12.72 20.16 7.45
N ASN A 100 -11.99 20.76 8.39
CA ASN A 100 -10.89 20.08 9.07
C ASN A 100 -11.40 19.09 10.13
N GLU A 101 -10.50 18.27 10.68
CA GLU A 101 -10.82 17.27 11.72
C GLU A 101 -11.49 17.88 12.97
N LYS A 102 -11.28 19.16 13.24
CA LYS A 102 -11.89 19.90 14.35
C LYS A 102 -13.30 20.44 14.02
N GLY A 103 -13.80 20.18 12.82
CA GLY A 103 -15.11 20.63 12.36
C GLY A 103 -15.15 22.08 11.88
N LYS A 104 -14.00 22.74 11.70
CA LYS A 104 -13.92 24.13 11.23
C LYS A 104 -13.86 24.16 9.71
N GLU A 105 -14.58 25.10 9.11
CA GLU A 105 -14.47 25.39 7.67
C GLU A 105 -13.13 26.07 7.37
N VAL A 106 -12.42 25.56 6.36
CA VAL A 106 -11.12 26.06 5.93
C VAL A 106 -11.22 26.52 4.47
N PRO A 107 -10.71 27.70 4.12
CA PRO A 107 -10.62 28.14 2.73
C PRO A 107 -9.71 27.21 1.91
N GLU A 108 -10.01 26.99 0.63
CA GLU A 108 -9.23 26.07 -0.21
C GLU A 108 -7.79 26.58 -0.45
N GLU A 109 -7.59 27.89 -0.47
CA GLU A 109 -6.27 28.53 -0.57
C GLU A 109 -5.34 28.27 0.61
N ASP A 110 -5.89 27.83 1.74
CA ASP A 110 -5.15 27.50 2.96
C ASP A 110 -4.83 26.00 3.06
N LEU A 111 -5.15 25.22 2.01
CA LEU A 111 -4.94 23.79 1.95
C LEU A 111 -3.76 23.43 1.06
N HIS A 112 -2.98 22.44 1.49
CA HIS A 112 -1.96 21.79 0.65
C HIS A 112 -2.25 20.31 0.46
N LYS A 113 -1.82 19.78 -0.68
CA LYS A 113 -2.01 18.38 -1.02
C LYS A 113 -1.12 17.51 -0.13
N ILE A 114 -1.72 16.50 0.50
CA ILE A 114 -0.97 15.45 1.17
C ILE A 114 -0.30 14.58 0.11
N THR A 115 1.01 14.44 0.23
CA THR A 115 1.82 13.53 -0.61
C THR A 115 1.57 12.11 -0.14
N ASP A 116 1.23 11.21 -1.07
CA ASP A 116 1.11 9.78 -0.79
C ASP A 116 2.32 8.97 -1.26
N ASP A 117 2.39 7.69 -0.88
CA ASP A 117 3.56 6.84 -1.14
C ASP A 117 3.86 6.66 -2.63
N PHE A 118 2.90 6.91 -3.52
CA PHE A 118 3.05 6.75 -4.96
C PHE A 118 3.49 8.04 -5.66
N ASP A 119 3.23 9.20 -5.05
CA ASP A 119 3.65 10.49 -5.59
C ASP A 119 5.18 10.56 -5.79
N ASP A 120 5.97 9.87 -4.96
CA ASP A 120 7.44 9.82 -5.08
C ASP A 120 7.95 9.08 -6.33
N ILE A 121 7.13 8.19 -6.90
CA ILE A 121 7.56 7.30 -8.00
C ILE A 121 6.75 7.47 -9.27
N VAL A 122 5.68 8.28 -9.26
CA VAL A 122 4.78 8.47 -10.41
C VAL A 122 5.52 8.90 -11.67
N ASP A 123 6.46 9.83 -11.56
CA ASP A 123 7.22 10.35 -12.70
C ASP A 123 8.18 9.31 -13.26
N CYS A 124 8.78 8.49 -12.40
CA CYS A 124 9.60 7.36 -12.81
C CYS A 124 8.77 6.35 -13.61
N VAL A 125 7.58 5.98 -13.10
CA VAL A 125 6.68 5.06 -13.80
C VAL A 125 6.26 5.61 -15.16
N ARG A 126 5.87 6.88 -15.23
CA ARG A 126 5.43 7.54 -16.47
C ARG A 126 6.54 7.62 -17.51
N SER A 127 7.73 8.07 -17.10
CA SER A 127 8.87 8.24 -18.01
C SER A 127 9.41 6.90 -18.54
N THR A 128 9.29 5.82 -17.77
CA THR A 128 9.83 4.51 -18.12
C THR A 128 8.77 3.48 -18.55
N VAL A 129 7.52 3.91 -18.78
CA VAL A 129 6.41 3.00 -19.13
C VAL A 129 6.65 2.20 -20.41
N ASN A 130 7.50 2.73 -21.31
CA ASN A 130 7.88 2.05 -22.53
C ASN A 130 9.05 1.08 -22.34
N ASP A 131 9.91 1.33 -21.36
CA ASP A 131 11.13 0.55 -21.07
C ASP A 131 10.86 -0.66 -20.18
N PHE A 132 9.91 -0.52 -19.23
CA PHE A 132 9.50 -1.58 -18.32
C PHE A 132 8.03 -1.93 -18.46
N GLN A 133 7.70 -3.18 -18.20
CA GLN A 133 6.31 -3.55 -17.96
C GLN A 133 6.01 -3.35 -16.48
N TRP A 134 5.40 -2.21 -16.16
CA TRP A 134 4.89 -1.96 -14.82
C TRP A 134 3.65 -2.83 -14.57
N VAL A 135 3.60 -3.43 -13.39
CA VAL A 135 2.51 -4.30 -12.93
C VAL A 135 2.06 -3.86 -11.55
N MET A 136 0.81 -3.46 -11.41
CA MET A 136 0.21 -3.02 -10.15
C MET A 136 -0.61 -4.17 -9.55
N PHE A 137 -0.37 -4.51 -8.28
CA PHE A 137 -1.11 -5.54 -7.55
C PHE A 137 -1.87 -4.93 -6.37
N GLY A 138 -3.12 -5.34 -6.20
CA GLY A 138 -3.99 -4.94 -5.08
C GLY A 138 -4.88 -3.76 -5.43
N TYR A 139 -4.30 -2.57 -5.57
CA TYR A 139 -5.01 -1.36 -5.95
C TYR A 139 -4.28 -0.58 -7.06
N CYS A 140 -5.04 0.03 -7.96
CA CYS A 140 -4.50 0.85 -9.03
C CYS A 140 -4.32 2.29 -8.51
N PRO A 141 -3.09 2.83 -8.47
CA PRO A 141 -2.87 4.22 -8.09
C PRO A 141 -3.71 5.17 -8.97
N PRO A 142 -4.46 6.11 -8.40
CA PRO A 142 -5.25 7.07 -9.18
C PRO A 142 -4.39 7.85 -10.18
N GLN A 143 -3.15 8.16 -9.79
CA GLN A 143 -2.20 8.97 -10.57
C GLN A 143 -1.78 8.34 -11.90
N ILE A 144 -1.98 7.03 -12.13
CA ILE A 144 -1.60 6.35 -13.38
C ILE A 144 -2.76 5.54 -13.98
N LYS A 145 -4.00 5.79 -13.54
CA LYS A 145 -5.18 5.08 -14.03
C LYS A 145 -5.31 5.18 -15.56
N ASP A 146 -4.95 6.33 -16.13
CA ASP A 146 -4.90 6.55 -17.57
C ASP A 146 -3.98 5.55 -18.30
N LEU A 147 -2.85 5.18 -17.69
CA LEU A 147 -1.91 4.23 -18.28
C LEU A 147 -2.42 2.78 -18.20
N VAL A 148 -3.17 2.45 -17.15
CA VAL A 148 -3.85 1.15 -17.01
C VAL A 148 -4.99 1.06 -18.03
N ASP A 149 -5.81 2.09 -18.17
CA ASP A 149 -6.90 2.16 -19.15
C ASP A 149 -6.37 2.04 -20.59
N GLN A 150 -5.19 2.63 -20.86
CA GLN A 150 -4.46 2.51 -22.13
C GLN A 150 -3.74 1.16 -22.31
N LYS A 151 -3.81 0.24 -21.34
CA LYS A 151 -3.09 -1.05 -21.32
C LYS A 151 -1.56 -0.92 -21.43
N LYS A 152 -0.99 0.23 -21.06
CA LYS A 152 0.46 0.44 -20.96
C LYS A 152 1.01 -0.12 -19.64
N VAL A 153 0.19 -0.07 -18.59
CA VAL A 153 0.45 -0.67 -17.28
C VAL A 153 -0.50 -1.84 -17.07
N GLU A 154 0.03 -2.94 -16.54
CA GLU A 154 -0.76 -4.11 -16.18
C GLU A 154 -1.31 -3.95 -14.75
N PHE A 155 -2.56 -4.33 -14.51
CA PHE A 155 -3.18 -4.21 -13.18
C PHE A 155 -3.89 -5.51 -12.80
N HIS A 156 -3.65 -5.93 -11.56
CA HIS A 156 -4.31 -7.06 -10.90
C HIS A 156 -4.93 -6.59 -9.59
N GLY A 157 -6.26 -6.58 -9.54
CA GLY A 157 -6.99 -6.15 -8.35
C GLY A 157 -6.82 -7.08 -7.15
N GLY A 158 -7.19 -6.57 -5.97
CA GLY A 158 -7.24 -7.35 -4.74
C GLY A 158 -8.17 -8.55 -4.86
N VAL A 159 -7.69 -9.69 -4.38
CA VAL A 159 -8.46 -10.94 -4.30
C VAL A 159 -8.46 -11.43 -2.85
N PRO A 160 -9.47 -12.19 -2.41
CA PRO A 160 -9.43 -12.84 -1.12
C PRO A 160 -8.13 -13.62 -0.94
N LEU A 161 -7.57 -13.59 0.27
CA LEU A 161 -6.26 -14.17 0.57
C LEU A 161 -6.12 -15.62 0.07
N LEU A 162 -7.14 -16.45 0.35
CA LEU A 162 -7.17 -17.86 -0.04
C LEU A 162 -7.22 -18.06 -1.55
N ASN A 163 -7.64 -17.05 -2.32
CA ASN A 163 -7.72 -17.09 -3.78
C ASN A 163 -6.46 -16.55 -4.45
N TYR A 164 -5.58 -15.86 -3.73
CA TYR A 164 -4.42 -15.19 -4.31
C TYR A 164 -3.54 -16.14 -5.12
N ALA A 165 -3.24 -17.33 -4.58
CA ALA A 165 -2.42 -18.34 -5.25
C ALA A 165 -3.13 -19.07 -6.41
N MET A 166 -4.43 -18.83 -6.63
CA MET A 166 -5.22 -19.43 -7.72
C MET A 166 -5.36 -18.49 -8.92
N VAL A 167 -5.30 -17.18 -8.70
CA VAL A 167 -5.56 -16.16 -9.75
C VAL A 167 -4.36 -15.96 -10.69
N PHE A 168 -3.13 -16.22 -10.22
CA PHE A 168 -1.89 -15.96 -10.97
C PHE A 168 -1.20 -17.20 -11.54
N ASN A 169 -1.95 -18.30 -11.70
CA ASN A 169 -1.41 -19.59 -12.15
C ASN A 169 -1.32 -19.69 -13.68
#